data_AF-A0A085F5C3-F1
#
_entry.id   AF-A0A085F5C3-F1
#
_cell.length_a   1.000
_cell.length_b   1.000
_cell.length_c   1.000
_cell.angle_alpha   90.00
_cell.angle_beta   90.00
_cell.angle_gamma   90.00
#
_symmetry.space_group_name_H-M   'P 1'
#
loop_
_entity.id
_entity.type
_entity.pdbx_description
1 polymer ?
#
loop_
_entity_poly.entity_id
_entity_poly.type
_entity_poly.pdbx_seq_one_letter_code
_entity_poly.pdbx_strand_id
1 'polypeptide(L)'
;MSAILGFIAILTLIVGWFLSRQGLATKPWLEVDSAGGLATPNPSPYAPAQVGLGVFLAVVGSLFALLITGYLLRSEGLDWRDMPLPWIVWPNTLALVGTGIALEWALRAANRDDRGAVRTGVLVASGCALLFLVGQFAAWRMLAASGNFVNSGPADSFFYLMTAAHGLHVIGGMFALAGTFERIRRNERAERIKLSVELSTTYWLFMLLIWALLLAVLSGSAGEFLAFCGQILSQGGMP
;
A
#
# COMPACT_ATOMS: atom_id res chain seq x y z
N MET A 1 8.72 22.82 -5.26
CA MET A 1 9.77 22.23 -4.36
C MET A 1 9.22 21.73 -3.02
N SER A 2 8.33 22.47 -2.35
CA SER A 2 7.81 22.11 -1.01
C SER A 2 6.99 20.81 -0.97
N ALA A 3 6.23 20.51 -2.04
CA ALA A 3 5.44 19.27 -2.14
C ALA A 3 6.31 18.00 -2.25
N ILE A 4 7.46 18.09 -2.94
CA ILE A 4 8.43 16.99 -3.09
C ILE A 4 9.08 16.69 -1.73
N LEU A 5 9.45 17.73 -0.99
CA LEU A 5 10.05 17.58 0.34
C LEU A 5 9.05 17.05 1.37
N GLY A 6 7.79 17.50 1.32
CA GLY A 6 6.72 16.97 2.18
C GLY A 6 6.44 15.49 1.90
N PHE A 7 6.42 15.10 0.63
CA PHE A 7 6.21 13.72 0.24
C PHE A 7 7.38 12.81 0.64
N ILE A 8 8.63 13.24 0.40
CA ILE A 8 9.82 12.50 0.87
C ILE A 8 9.81 12.40 2.39
N ALA A 9 9.43 13.45 3.11
CA ALA A 9 9.33 13.44 4.57
C ALA A 9 8.25 12.47 5.09
N ILE A 10 7.07 12.43 4.46
CA ILE A 10 6.01 11.48 4.83
C ILE A 10 6.44 10.05 4.51
N LEU A 11 7.09 9.83 3.36
CA LEU A 11 7.55 8.50 2.96
C LEU A 11 8.69 8.03 3.87
N THR A 12 9.63 8.90 4.26
CA THR A 12 10.68 8.56 5.23
C THR A 12 10.14 8.37 6.64
N LEU A 13 9.09 9.10 7.05
CA LEU A 13 8.41 8.89 8.33
C LEU A 13 7.67 7.55 8.35
N ILE A 14 6.96 7.19 7.28
CA ILE A 14 6.22 5.93 7.18
C ILE A 14 7.18 4.75 7.07
N VAL A 15 8.21 4.85 6.22
CA VAL A 15 9.26 3.83 6.09
C VAL A 15 10.08 3.73 7.38
N GLY A 16 10.43 4.85 8.01
CA GLY A 16 11.13 4.89 9.29
C GLY A 16 10.32 4.28 10.43
N TRP A 17 9.02 4.60 10.51
CA TRP A 17 8.09 4.00 11.46
C TRP A 17 7.93 2.49 11.22
N PHE A 18 7.84 2.08 9.96
CA PHE A 18 7.75 0.68 9.57
C PHE A 18 9.03 -0.09 9.93
N LEU A 19 10.21 0.44 9.60
CA LEU A 19 11.53 -0.12 9.94
C LEU A 19 11.75 -0.16 11.46
N SER A 20 11.28 0.85 12.20
CA SER A 20 11.30 0.87 13.66
C SER A 20 10.46 -0.27 14.25
N ARG A 21 9.29 -0.56 13.66
CA ARG A 21 8.46 -1.72 14.03
C ARG A 21 9.06 -3.07 13.66
N GLN A 22 10.01 -3.13 12.71
CA GLN A 22 10.72 -4.37 12.36
C GLN A 22 11.82 -4.75 13.35
N GLY A 23 12.03 -3.99 14.44
CA GLY A 23 12.96 -4.37 15.50
C GLY A 23 14.44 -4.24 15.11
N LEU A 24 14.79 -3.54 14.03
CA LEU A 24 16.19 -3.27 13.66
C LEU A 24 16.96 -2.47 14.72
N ALA A 25 16.24 -1.81 15.63
CA ALA A 25 16.80 -1.12 16.79
C ALA A 25 16.90 -2.00 18.04
N THR A 26 16.38 -3.24 18.00
CA THR A 26 16.74 -4.22 19.03
C THR A 26 18.24 -4.47 18.89
N LYS A 27 18.95 -4.37 20.00
CA LYS A 27 20.39 -4.59 20.05
C LYS A 27 20.56 -6.02 20.58
N PRO A 28 20.47 -7.07 19.74
CA PRO A 28 20.59 -8.46 20.21
C PRO A 28 21.96 -8.72 20.87
N TRP A 29 22.96 -7.88 20.61
CA TRP A 29 24.26 -7.91 21.29
C TRP A 29 24.27 -7.27 22.69
N LEU A 30 23.19 -6.62 23.12
CA LEU A 30 22.98 -6.18 24.50
C LEU A 30 22.20 -7.18 25.36
N GLU A 31 21.60 -8.20 24.74
CA GLU A 31 21.01 -9.35 25.45
C GLU A 31 22.12 -10.36 25.81
N VAL A 32 23.11 -9.90 26.57
CA VAL A 32 23.95 -10.80 27.36
C VAL A 32 23.15 -11.11 28.60
N ASP A 33 22.72 -12.36 28.74
CA ASP A 33 21.99 -12.81 29.93
C ASP A 33 22.82 -12.45 31.17
N SER A 34 22.18 -12.03 32.27
CA SER A 34 22.88 -11.57 33.49
C SER A 34 23.80 -12.63 34.13
N ALA A 35 23.80 -13.85 33.56
CA ALA A 35 24.56 -15.02 33.95
C ALA A 35 25.75 -15.39 33.03
N GLY A 36 26.08 -14.58 32.01
CA GLY A 36 27.25 -14.85 31.14
C GLY A 36 27.10 -16.06 30.20
N GLY A 37 25.88 -16.55 30.00
CA GLY A 37 25.57 -17.51 28.94
C GLY A 37 25.39 -16.78 27.60
N LEU A 38 25.93 -17.34 26.52
CA LEU A 38 25.55 -16.93 25.16
C LEU A 38 24.05 -17.19 25.02
N ALA A 39 23.23 -16.14 25.15
CA ALA A 39 21.84 -16.19 24.73
C ALA A 39 21.88 -16.59 23.25
N THR A 40 21.52 -17.82 22.94
CA THR A 40 21.29 -18.20 21.56
C THR A 40 20.15 -17.28 21.11
N PRO A 41 20.38 -16.35 20.15
CA PRO A 41 19.27 -15.61 19.60
C PRO A 41 18.24 -16.66 19.20
N ASN A 42 17.00 -16.49 19.60
CA ASN A 42 15.92 -17.27 19.04
C ASN A 42 15.46 -16.43 17.83
N PRO A 43 16.17 -16.47 16.66
CA PRO A 43 15.71 -15.71 15.52
C PRO A 43 14.33 -16.22 15.22
N SER A 44 13.33 -15.34 15.30
CA SER A 44 12.00 -15.66 14.78
C SER A 44 12.22 -16.28 13.40
N PRO A 45 11.77 -17.53 13.15
CA PRO A 45 11.99 -18.23 11.87
C PRO A 45 11.43 -17.46 10.66
N TYR A 46 10.68 -16.40 10.94
CA TYR A 46 9.88 -15.61 10.04
C TYR A 46 10.46 -14.21 9.77
N ALA A 47 11.55 -13.82 10.46
CA ALA A 47 12.23 -12.55 10.27
C ALA A 47 12.71 -12.28 8.81
N PRO A 48 13.23 -13.28 8.06
CA PRO A 48 13.66 -13.05 6.68
C PRO A 48 12.51 -12.63 5.75
N ALA A 49 11.31 -13.19 5.95
CA ALA A 49 10.15 -12.86 5.13
C ALA A 49 9.64 -11.44 5.37
N GLN A 50 9.65 -10.97 6.63
CA GLN A 50 9.28 -9.61 7.00
C GLN A 50 10.27 -8.57 6.46
N VAL A 51 11.57 -8.86 6.53
CA VAL A 51 12.62 -8.00 5.94
C VAL A 51 12.49 -7.95 4.42
N GLY A 52 12.31 -9.10 3.77
CA GLY A 52 12.12 -9.17 2.32
C GLY A 52 10.90 -8.37 1.85
N LEU A 53 9.77 -8.48 2.57
CA LEU A 53 8.60 -7.65 2.31
C LEU A 53 8.94 -6.16 2.49
N GLY A 54 9.62 -5.78 3.56
CA GLY A 54 9.96 -4.38 3.83
C GLY A 54 10.82 -3.75 2.74
N VAL A 55 11.87 -4.45 2.29
CA VAL A 55 12.70 -4.01 1.16
C VAL A 55 11.87 -3.85 -0.11
N PHE A 56 10.99 -4.83 -0.40
CA PHE A 56 10.10 -4.75 -1.56
C PHE A 56 9.16 -3.53 -1.50
N LEU A 57 8.51 -3.29 -0.35
CA LEU A 57 7.65 -2.12 -0.16
C LEU A 57 8.43 -0.80 -0.32
N ALA A 58 9.68 -0.74 0.16
CA ALA A 58 10.53 0.43 -0.04
C ALA A 58 10.81 0.69 -1.52
N VAL A 59 11.19 -0.33 -2.29
CA VAL A 59 11.44 -0.21 -3.74
C VAL A 59 10.17 0.24 -4.48
N VAL A 60 9.03 -0.39 -4.18
CA VAL A 60 7.74 -0.01 -4.78
C VAL A 60 7.35 1.42 -4.41
N GLY A 61 7.55 1.81 -3.15
CA GLY A 61 7.33 3.18 -2.68
C GLY A 61 8.20 4.18 -3.44
N SER A 62 9.50 3.90 -3.62
CA SER A 62 10.41 4.74 -4.41
C SER A 62 10.01 4.82 -5.89
N LEU A 63 9.48 3.75 -6.48
CA LEU A 63 8.97 3.77 -7.85
C LEU A 63 7.79 4.74 -7.99
N PHE A 64 6.78 4.62 -7.13
CA PHE A 64 5.62 5.53 -7.16
C PHE A 64 6.00 6.97 -6.83
N ALA A 65 6.95 7.15 -5.92
CA ALA A 65 7.52 8.44 -5.58
C ALA A 65 8.08 9.19 -6.80
N LEU A 66 8.86 8.49 -7.62
CA LEU A 66 9.45 9.05 -8.83
C LEU A 66 8.39 9.36 -9.89
N LEU A 67 7.40 8.47 -10.06
CA LEU A 67 6.28 8.70 -10.98
C LEU A 67 5.45 9.92 -10.60
N ILE A 68 5.10 10.06 -9.32
CA ILE A 68 4.38 11.22 -8.79
C ILE A 68 5.20 12.49 -8.98
N THR A 69 6.50 12.45 -8.71
CA THR A 69 7.38 13.61 -8.92
C THR A 69 7.41 14.03 -10.39
N GLY A 70 7.52 13.07 -11.31
CA GLY A 70 7.43 13.33 -12.76
C GLY A 70 6.10 13.95 -13.17
N TYR A 71 4.99 13.44 -12.62
CA TYR A 71 3.65 14.00 -12.84
C TYR A 71 3.56 15.46 -12.38
N LEU A 72 3.96 15.76 -11.14
CA LEU A 72 3.88 17.10 -10.57
C LEU A 72 4.73 18.10 -11.36
N LEU A 73 5.97 17.73 -11.71
CA LEU A 73 6.84 18.58 -12.52
C LEU A 73 6.26 18.85 -13.90
N ARG A 74 5.60 17.85 -14.52
CA ARG A 74 4.99 18.03 -15.84
C ARG A 74 3.68 18.83 -15.80
N SER A 75 3.00 18.83 -14.66
CA SER A 75 1.72 19.52 -14.46
C SER A 75 1.81 21.05 -14.50
N GLU A 76 3.01 21.62 -14.38
CA GLU A 76 3.26 23.07 -14.49
C GLU A 76 3.32 23.58 -15.95
N GLY A 77 3.22 22.69 -16.95
CA GLY A 77 3.28 23.06 -18.36
C GLY A 77 1.99 23.70 -18.89
N LEU A 78 2.11 24.65 -19.82
CA LEU A 78 0.97 25.40 -20.39
C LEU A 78 -0.09 24.53 -21.10
N ASP A 79 0.30 23.37 -21.63
CA ASP A 79 -0.60 22.43 -22.31
C ASP A 79 -1.32 21.47 -21.35
N TRP A 80 -1.16 21.65 -20.03
CA TRP A 80 -1.75 20.75 -19.05
C TRP A 80 -3.26 20.96 -18.96
N ARG A 81 -3.99 19.85 -19.08
CA ARG A 81 -5.44 19.81 -18.90
C ARG A 81 -5.76 18.80 -17.82
N ASP A 82 -6.49 19.25 -16.81
CA ASP A 82 -6.94 18.37 -15.75
C ASP A 82 -7.88 17.31 -16.33
N MET A 83 -7.60 16.06 -15.98
CA MET A 83 -8.42 14.95 -16.44
C MET A 83 -9.63 14.79 -15.52
N PRO A 84 -10.86 14.79 -16.05
CA PRO A 84 -12.03 14.51 -15.23
C PRO A 84 -11.99 13.07 -14.72
N LEU A 85 -11.89 12.88 -13.40
CA LEU A 85 -11.95 11.54 -12.83
C LEU A 85 -13.35 10.96 -13.00
N PRO A 86 -13.47 9.72 -13.53
CA PRO A 86 -14.77 9.08 -13.65
C PRO A 86 -15.28 8.70 -12.26
N TRP A 87 -16.58 8.90 -12.04
CA TRP A 87 -17.22 8.67 -10.74
C TRP A 87 -17.02 7.25 -10.20
N ILE A 88 -16.78 6.26 -11.07
CA ILE A 88 -16.52 4.85 -10.74
C ILE A 88 -15.28 4.65 -9.85
N VAL A 89 -14.37 5.63 -9.78
CA VAL A 89 -13.17 5.57 -8.94
C VAL A 89 -13.52 5.52 -7.44
N TRP A 90 -14.62 6.13 -7.02
CA TRP A 90 -15.07 6.11 -5.63
C TRP A 90 -15.55 4.73 -5.15
N PRO A 91 -16.51 4.05 -5.81
CA PRO A 91 -16.86 2.68 -5.44
C PRO A 91 -15.68 1.72 -5.62
N ASN A 92 -14.77 1.99 -6.57
CA ASN A 92 -13.53 1.21 -6.70
C ASN A 92 -12.67 1.30 -5.44
N THR A 93 -12.51 2.51 -4.91
CA THR A 93 -11.73 2.78 -3.70
C THR A 93 -12.35 2.13 -2.47
N LEU A 94 -13.69 2.16 -2.37
CA LEU A 94 -14.41 1.45 -1.31
C LEU A 94 -14.17 -0.08 -1.36
N ALA A 95 -14.12 -0.67 -2.55
CA ALA A 95 -13.76 -2.08 -2.69
C ALA A 95 -12.34 -2.34 -2.17
N LEU A 96 -11.37 -1.47 -2.48
CA LEU A 96 -10.00 -1.59 -2.00
C LEU A 96 -9.90 -1.47 -0.46
N VAL A 97 -10.62 -0.51 0.13
CA VAL A 97 -10.75 -0.36 1.59
C VAL A 97 -11.37 -1.62 2.20
N GLY A 98 -12.42 -2.17 1.56
CA GLY A 98 -13.07 -3.40 1.95
C GLY A 98 -12.11 -4.60 2.00
N THR A 99 -11.18 -4.70 1.05
CA THR A 99 -10.10 -5.70 1.07
C THR A 99 -9.23 -5.57 2.32
N GLY A 100 -8.84 -4.34 2.68
CA GLY A 100 -8.04 -4.07 3.88
C GLY A 100 -8.77 -4.47 5.17
N ILE A 101 -10.04 -4.08 5.30
CA ILE A 101 -10.88 -4.43 6.46
C ILE A 101 -11.03 -5.95 6.59
N ALA A 102 -11.27 -6.65 5.47
CA ALA A 102 -11.41 -8.10 5.45
C ALA A 102 -10.12 -8.82 5.87
N LEU A 103 -8.95 -8.29 5.50
CA LEU A 103 -7.65 -8.84 5.91
C LEU A 103 -7.31 -8.57 7.37
N GLU A 104 -7.60 -7.38 7.87
CA GLU A 104 -7.50 -7.07 9.29
C GLU A 104 -8.40 -7.99 10.13
N TRP A 105 -9.61 -8.27 9.66
CA TRP A 105 -10.49 -9.24 10.30
C TRP A 105 -9.91 -10.67 10.24
N ALA A 106 -9.37 -11.09 9.09
CA ALA A 106 -8.69 -12.37 8.96
C ALA A 106 -7.47 -12.48 9.90
N LEU A 107 -6.70 -11.42 10.07
CA LEU A 107 -5.55 -11.37 10.97
C LEU A 107 -5.97 -11.51 12.44
N ARG A 108 -7.03 -10.80 12.84
CA ARG A 108 -7.61 -10.93 14.19
C ARG A 108 -8.18 -12.33 14.43
N ALA A 109 -8.78 -12.96 13.42
CA ALA A 109 -9.23 -14.34 13.49
C ALA A 109 -8.06 -15.34 13.61
N ALA A 110 -6.97 -15.11 12.89
CA ALA A 110 -5.76 -15.92 12.99
C ALA A 110 -5.13 -15.86 14.38
N ASN A 111 -5.23 -14.72 15.07
CA ASN A 111 -4.79 -14.57 16.47
C ASN A 111 -5.66 -15.34 17.47
N ARG A 112 -6.88 -15.74 17.08
CA ARG A 112 -7.80 -16.54 17.89
C ARG A 112 -7.82 -18.01 17.48
N ASP A 113 -6.89 -18.42 16.60
CA ASP A 113 -6.85 -19.74 15.97
C ASP A 113 -8.14 -20.15 15.21
N ASP A 114 -8.98 -19.18 14.84
CA ASP A 114 -10.22 -19.44 14.09
C ASP A 114 -9.95 -19.52 12.59
N ARG A 115 -9.60 -20.72 12.12
CA ARG A 115 -9.30 -20.99 10.71
C ARG A 115 -10.50 -20.74 9.78
N GLY A 116 -11.74 -20.93 10.27
CA GLY A 116 -12.95 -20.72 9.47
C GLY A 116 -13.15 -19.25 9.15
N ALA A 117 -13.00 -18.40 10.15
CA ALA A 117 -13.04 -16.95 9.99
C ALA A 117 -11.87 -16.43 9.13
N VAL A 118 -10.65 -16.95 9.31
CA VAL A 118 -9.50 -16.60 8.45
C VAL A 118 -9.79 -16.91 6.98
N ARG A 119 -10.30 -18.11 6.69
CA ARG A 119 -10.64 -18.52 5.31
C ARG A 119 -11.68 -17.59 4.69
N THR A 120 -12.70 -17.25 5.46
CA THR A 120 -13.78 -16.37 5.01
C THR A 120 -13.26 -14.96 4.75
N GLY A 121 -12.44 -14.41 5.66
CA GLY A 121 -11.83 -13.09 5.49
C GLY A 121 -10.93 -13.00 4.27
N VAL A 122 -10.08 -14.01 4.02
CA VAL A 122 -9.23 -14.07 2.82
C VAL A 122 -10.05 -14.17 1.53
N LEU A 123 -11.16 -14.92 1.53
CA LEU A 123 -12.06 -15.02 0.37
C LEU A 123 -12.76 -13.69 0.08
N VAL A 124 -13.30 -13.04 1.12
CA VAL A 124 -13.93 -11.72 1.00
C VAL A 124 -12.92 -10.70 0.49
N ALA A 125 -11.71 -10.66 1.06
CA ALA A 125 -10.63 -9.81 0.59
C ALA A 125 -10.29 -10.04 -0.89
N SER A 126 -10.21 -11.30 -1.31
CA SER A 126 -9.92 -11.65 -2.71
C SER A 126 -11.04 -11.19 -3.66
N GLY A 127 -12.31 -11.32 -3.24
CA GLY A 127 -13.45 -10.83 -4.00
C GLY A 127 -13.45 -9.32 -4.14
N CYS A 128 -13.18 -8.58 -3.06
CA CYS A 128 -13.06 -7.13 -3.08
C CYS A 128 -11.89 -6.64 -3.94
N ALA A 129 -10.73 -7.32 -3.89
CA ALA A 129 -9.59 -7.03 -4.75
C ALA A 129 -9.91 -7.27 -6.25
N LEU A 130 -10.65 -8.33 -6.56
CA LEU A 130 -11.09 -8.59 -7.93
C LEU A 130 -12.08 -7.52 -8.42
N LEU A 131 -13.03 -7.12 -7.57
CA LEU A 131 -13.93 -6.00 -7.86
C LEU A 131 -13.13 -4.72 -8.14
N PHE A 132 -12.04 -4.49 -7.40
CA PHE A 132 -11.17 -3.35 -7.65
C PHE A 132 -10.56 -3.36 -9.05
N LEU A 133 -10.02 -4.51 -9.48
CA LEU A 133 -9.41 -4.65 -10.81
C LEU A 133 -10.43 -4.49 -11.93
N VAL A 134 -11.64 -5.06 -11.78
CA VAL A 134 -12.72 -4.92 -12.75
C VAL A 134 -13.18 -3.45 -12.82
N GLY A 135 -13.35 -2.80 -11.67
CA GLY A 135 -13.69 -1.38 -11.58
C GLY A 135 -12.64 -0.49 -12.25
N GLN A 136 -11.35 -0.81 -12.07
CA GLN A 136 -10.25 -0.08 -12.69
C GLN A 136 -10.24 -0.23 -14.21
N PHE A 137 -10.47 -1.44 -14.71
CA PHE A 137 -10.59 -1.68 -16.15
C PHE A 137 -11.80 -0.96 -16.75
N ALA A 138 -12.94 -0.94 -16.04
CA ALA A 138 -14.11 -0.18 -16.45
C ALA A 138 -13.82 1.33 -16.49
N ALA A 139 -13.09 1.88 -15.51
CA ALA A 139 -12.65 3.27 -15.51
C ALA A 139 -11.82 3.59 -16.76
N TRP A 140 -10.83 2.76 -17.10
CA TRP A 140 -10.03 2.92 -18.31
C TRP A 140 -10.84 2.90 -19.59
N ARG A 141 -11.88 2.04 -19.66
CA ARG A 141 -12.79 1.99 -20.81
C ARG A 141 -13.66 3.25 -20.91
N MET A 142 -14.11 3.79 -19.79
CA MET A 142 -14.89 5.04 -19.78
C MET A 142 -14.05 6.23 -20.28
N LEU A 143 -12.79 6.35 -19.85
CA LEU A 143 -11.87 7.37 -20.36
C LEU A 143 -11.59 7.21 -21.86
N ALA A 144 -11.30 5.98 -22.29
CA ALA A 144 -11.06 5.71 -23.70
C ALA A 144 -12.29 6.05 -24.57
N ALA A 145 -13.50 5.76 -24.07
CA ALA A 145 -14.75 6.10 -24.76
C ALA A 145 -15.01 7.62 -24.83
N SER A 146 -14.49 8.40 -23.88
CA SER A 146 -14.57 9.86 -23.90
C SER A 146 -13.46 10.54 -24.72
N GLY A 147 -12.63 9.78 -25.44
CA GLY A 147 -11.54 10.30 -26.28
C GLY A 147 -10.22 10.55 -25.54
N ASN A 148 -10.15 10.21 -24.24
CA ASN A 148 -8.97 10.33 -23.40
C ASN A 148 -8.17 9.02 -23.45
N PHE A 149 -7.43 8.82 -24.53
CA PHE A 149 -6.54 7.68 -24.71
C PHE A 149 -5.19 7.96 -24.04
N VAL A 150 -4.38 6.90 -23.87
CA VAL A 150 -3.04 6.96 -23.28
C VAL A 150 -2.14 8.03 -23.94
N ASN A 151 -2.34 8.32 -25.24
CA ASN A 151 -1.56 9.28 -26.02
C ASN A 151 -2.31 10.59 -26.34
N SER A 152 -3.47 10.83 -25.73
CA SER A 152 -4.25 12.05 -25.96
C SER A 152 -3.60 13.29 -25.35
N GLY A 153 -2.78 13.10 -24.32
CA GLY A 153 -2.03 14.17 -23.67
C GLY A 153 -1.11 13.63 -22.56
N PRO A 154 -0.16 14.45 -22.09
CA PRO A 154 0.77 14.05 -21.02
C PRO A 154 0.06 13.64 -19.73
N ALA A 155 -1.04 14.32 -19.36
CA ALA A 155 -1.82 14.01 -18.17
C ALA A 155 -2.47 12.62 -18.27
N ASP A 156 -3.01 12.28 -19.44
CA ASP A 156 -3.58 10.95 -19.71
C ASP A 156 -2.52 9.86 -19.58
N SER A 157 -1.35 10.06 -20.21
CA SER A 157 -0.24 9.09 -20.15
C SER A 157 0.18 8.79 -18.72
N PHE A 158 0.35 9.81 -17.87
CA PHE A 158 0.73 9.62 -16.47
C PHE A 158 -0.37 8.92 -15.66
N PHE A 159 -1.65 9.27 -15.88
CA PHE A 159 -2.76 8.59 -15.21
C PHE A 159 -2.78 7.10 -15.53
N TYR A 160 -2.72 6.74 -16.82
CA TYR A 160 -2.72 5.34 -17.24
C TYR A 160 -1.49 4.61 -16.72
N LEU A 161 -0.29 5.23 -16.78
CA LEU A 161 0.95 4.63 -16.28
C LEU A 161 0.89 4.36 -14.77
N MET A 162 0.53 5.36 -13.96
CA MET A 162 0.48 5.22 -12.50
C MET A 162 -0.60 4.23 -12.06
N THR A 163 -1.79 4.32 -12.65
CA THR A 163 -2.90 3.42 -12.28
C THR A 163 -2.67 1.99 -12.78
N ALA A 164 -2.03 1.79 -13.94
CA ALA A 164 -1.67 0.46 -14.43
C ALA A 164 -0.55 -0.16 -13.60
N ALA A 165 0.48 0.62 -13.24
CA ALA A 165 1.52 0.17 -12.32
C ALA A 165 0.89 -0.27 -10.99
N HIS A 166 -0.04 0.50 -10.44
CA HIS A 166 -0.73 0.12 -9.21
C HIS A 166 -1.58 -1.15 -9.39
N GLY A 167 -2.37 -1.24 -10.46
CA GLY A 167 -3.14 -2.44 -10.78
C GLY A 167 -2.28 -3.70 -10.90
N LEU A 168 -1.08 -3.59 -11.49
CA LEU A 168 -0.12 -4.70 -11.57
C LEU A 168 0.36 -5.15 -10.19
N HIS A 169 0.61 -4.22 -9.27
CA HIS A 169 0.96 -4.56 -7.90
C HIS A 169 -0.21 -5.23 -7.19
N VAL A 170 -1.44 -4.73 -7.34
CA VAL A 170 -2.65 -5.38 -6.80
C VAL A 170 -2.78 -6.82 -7.29
N ILE A 171 -2.55 -7.08 -8.58
CA ILE A 171 -2.51 -8.45 -9.13
C ILE A 171 -1.44 -9.29 -8.43
N GLY A 172 -0.24 -8.74 -8.21
CA GLY A 172 0.81 -9.36 -7.41
C GLY A 172 0.35 -9.73 -5.98
N GLY A 173 -0.34 -8.81 -5.31
CA GLY A 173 -0.96 -9.04 -4.00
C GLY A 173 -2.02 -10.14 -4.01
N MET A 174 -2.80 -10.26 -5.09
CA MET A 174 -3.76 -11.37 -5.25
C MET A 174 -3.07 -12.73 -5.35
N PHE A 175 -1.89 -12.83 -5.98
CA PHE A 175 -1.12 -14.07 -5.96
C PHE A 175 -0.64 -14.43 -4.54
N ALA A 176 -0.25 -13.44 -3.73
CA ALA A 176 0.09 -13.67 -2.33
C ALA A 176 -1.13 -14.13 -1.49
N LEU A 177 -2.31 -13.56 -1.74
CA LEU A 177 -3.56 -14.02 -1.13
C LEU A 177 -3.94 -15.44 -1.57
N ALA A 178 -3.76 -15.77 -2.84
CA ALA A 178 -3.98 -17.12 -3.35
C ALA A 178 -3.04 -18.14 -2.69
N GLY A 179 -1.77 -17.78 -2.49
CA GLY A 179 -0.82 -18.59 -1.73
C GLY A 179 -1.24 -18.77 -0.26
N THR A 180 -1.76 -17.73 0.37
CA THR A 180 -2.32 -17.80 1.74
C THR A 180 -3.53 -18.73 1.79
N PHE A 181 -4.43 -18.62 0.82
CA PHE A 181 -5.60 -19.48 0.70
C PHE A 181 -5.22 -20.95 0.52
N GLU A 182 -4.22 -21.24 -0.31
CA GLU A 182 -3.72 -22.60 -0.51
C GLU A 182 -3.11 -23.20 0.76
N ARG A 183 -2.37 -22.41 1.55
CA ARG A 183 -1.84 -22.84 2.86
C ARG A 183 -2.95 -23.19 3.85
N ILE A 184 -4.03 -22.39 3.87
CA ILE A 184 -5.23 -22.68 4.66
C ILE A 184 -5.86 -23.99 4.20
N ARG A 185 -5.97 -24.20 2.88
CA ARG A 185 -6.57 -25.40 2.29
C ARG A 185 -5.77 -26.67 2.61
N ARG A 186 -4.45 -26.57 2.64
CA ARG A 186 -3.52 -27.66 3.01
C ARG A 186 -3.42 -27.92 4.52
N ASN A 187 -4.17 -27.19 5.34
CA ASN A 187 -4.12 -27.28 6.80
C ASN A 187 -2.70 -27.13 7.38
N GLU A 188 -1.92 -26.20 6.82
CA GLU A 188 -0.59 -25.89 7.37
C GLU A 188 -0.64 -25.43 8.84
N ARG A 189 0.52 -25.37 9.48
CA ARG A 189 0.66 -24.89 10.87
C ARG A 189 0.04 -23.49 11.01
N ALA A 190 -0.68 -23.28 12.12
CA ALA A 190 -1.38 -22.03 12.39
C ALA A 190 -0.44 -20.81 12.34
N GLU A 191 0.79 -20.95 12.84
CA GLU A 191 1.84 -19.92 12.77
C GLU A 191 2.17 -19.49 11.34
N ARG A 192 2.28 -20.44 10.40
CA ARG A 192 2.58 -20.13 8.98
C ARG A 192 1.41 -19.43 8.31
N ILE A 193 0.19 -19.81 8.63
CA ILE A 193 -1.02 -19.14 8.13
C ILE A 193 -1.09 -17.72 8.68
N LYS A 194 -0.91 -17.55 10.00
CA LYS A 194 -0.90 -16.24 10.66
C LYS A 194 0.14 -15.31 10.05
N LEU A 195 1.38 -15.77 9.89
CA LEU A 195 2.43 -14.97 9.24
C LEU A 195 2.03 -14.57 7.81
N SER A 196 1.50 -15.51 7.02
CA SER A 196 1.10 -15.23 5.63
C SER A 196 0.00 -14.17 5.57
N VAL A 197 -0.97 -14.22 6.49
CA VAL A 197 -2.03 -13.21 6.63
C VAL A 197 -1.47 -11.87 7.09
N GLU A 198 -0.54 -11.85 8.04
CA GLU A 198 0.10 -10.63 8.55
C GLU A 198 0.90 -9.90 7.45
N LEU A 199 1.71 -10.64 6.70
CA LEU A 199 2.46 -10.12 5.55
C LEU A 199 1.50 -9.58 4.47
N SER A 200 0.43 -10.32 4.17
CA SER A 200 -0.58 -9.92 3.19
C SER A 200 -1.34 -8.67 3.64
N THR A 201 -1.66 -8.54 4.92
CA THR A 201 -2.35 -7.38 5.51
C THR A 201 -1.48 -6.13 5.42
N THR A 202 -0.21 -6.25 5.82
CA THR A 202 0.79 -5.17 5.73
C THR A 202 0.97 -4.70 4.29
N TYR A 203 1.15 -5.63 3.36
CA TYR A 203 1.26 -5.34 1.94
C TYR A 203 0.04 -4.57 1.42
N TRP A 204 -1.16 -5.04 1.77
CA TRP A 204 -2.40 -4.43 1.30
C TRP A 204 -2.64 -3.04 1.86
N LEU A 205 -2.35 -2.81 3.15
CA LEU A 205 -2.48 -1.48 3.74
C LEU A 205 -1.54 -0.47 3.08
N PHE A 206 -0.32 -0.90 2.72
CA PHE A 206 0.61 -0.06 1.97
C PHE A 206 0.11 0.23 0.54
N MET A 207 -0.45 -0.76 -0.15
CA MET A 207 -1.08 -0.55 -1.47
C MET A 207 -2.26 0.41 -1.41
N LEU A 208 -3.10 0.32 -0.36
CA LEU A 208 -4.20 1.24 -0.12
C LEU A 208 -3.70 2.68 0.11
N LEU A 209 -2.62 2.84 0.87
CA LEU A 209 -1.98 4.14 1.08
C LEU A 209 -1.48 4.75 -0.24
N ILE A 210 -0.78 3.97 -1.08
CA ILE A 210 -0.34 4.42 -2.39
C ILE A 210 -1.53 4.82 -3.26
N TRP A 211 -2.61 4.03 -3.27
CA TRP A 211 -3.81 4.35 -4.02
C TRP A 211 -4.44 5.66 -3.58
N ALA A 212 -4.61 5.86 -2.27
CA ALA A 212 -5.14 7.10 -1.71
C ALA A 212 -4.29 8.31 -2.11
N LEU A 213 -2.96 8.16 -2.10
CA LEU A 213 -2.05 9.21 -2.56
C LEU A 213 -2.19 9.50 -4.06
N LEU A 214 -2.26 8.45 -4.90
CA LEU A 214 -2.50 8.62 -6.34
C LEU A 214 -3.81 9.35 -6.59
N LEU A 215 -4.88 9.01 -5.87
CA LEU A 215 -6.16 9.71 -6.00
C LEU A 215 -6.09 11.16 -5.56
N ALA A 216 -5.39 11.47 -4.47
CA ALA A 216 -5.20 12.85 -4.02
C ALA A 216 -4.46 13.69 -5.08
N VAL A 217 -3.38 13.14 -5.65
CA VAL A 217 -2.58 13.80 -6.69
C VAL A 217 -3.36 13.97 -7.99
N LEU A 218 -4.09 12.94 -8.42
CA LEU A 218 -4.82 12.95 -9.68
C LEU A 218 -6.09 13.81 -9.64
N SER A 219 -6.76 13.91 -8.48
CA SER A 219 -7.97 14.72 -8.32
C SER A 219 -7.71 16.21 -8.15
N GLY A 220 -6.45 16.66 -8.18
CA GLY A 220 -6.08 18.05 -7.91
C GLY A 220 -6.22 18.46 -6.43
N SER A 221 -6.83 17.62 -5.60
CA SER A 221 -7.01 17.84 -4.15
C SER A 221 -5.72 17.71 -3.34
N ALA A 222 -4.61 17.30 -3.97
CA ALA A 222 -3.28 17.39 -3.36
C ALA A 222 -2.95 18.82 -2.88
N GLY A 223 -3.44 19.86 -3.56
CA GLY A 223 -3.28 21.25 -3.12
C GLY A 223 -4.00 21.54 -1.79
N GLU A 224 -5.23 21.06 -1.63
CA GLU A 224 -6.05 21.28 -0.42
C GLU A 224 -5.56 20.41 0.75
N PHE A 225 -5.17 19.17 0.50
CA PHE A 225 -4.59 18.29 1.51
C PHE A 225 -3.23 18.82 2.02
N LEU A 226 -2.42 19.39 1.14
CA LEU A 226 -1.16 20.04 1.51
C LEU A 226 -1.37 21.39 2.20
N ALA A 227 -2.40 22.16 1.84
CA ALA A 227 -2.80 23.36 2.58
C ALA A 227 -3.23 23.02 4.01
N PHE A 228 -3.99 21.94 4.18
CA PHE A 228 -4.40 21.41 5.49
C PHE A 228 -3.20 20.93 6.32
N CYS A 229 -2.29 20.13 5.73
CA CYS A 229 -1.07 19.69 6.42
C CYS A 229 -0.12 20.86 6.74
N GLY A 230 0.00 21.84 5.85
CA GLY A 230 0.79 23.06 6.06
C GLY A 230 0.24 23.95 7.16
N GLN A 231 -1.09 24.09 7.23
CA GLN A 231 -1.79 24.85 8.27
C GLN A 231 -1.66 24.22 9.65
N ILE A 232 -1.64 22.88 9.74
CA ILE A 232 -1.37 22.16 10.99
C ILE A 232 0.09 22.36 11.44
N LEU A 233 1.05 22.31 10.51
CA LEU A 233 2.46 22.53 10.84
C LEU A 233 2.76 23.99 11.21
N SER A 234 2.05 24.96 10.62
CA SER A 234 2.20 26.38 10.98
C SER A 234 1.54 26.73 12.31
N GLN A 235 0.47 26.03 12.70
CA GLN A 235 -0.17 26.22 14.02
C GLN A 235 0.50 25.41 15.15
N GLY A 236 1.28 24.38 14.81
CA GLY A 236 2.13 23.64 15.75
C GLY A 236 3.45 24.33 16.11
N GLY A 237 3.78 25.45 15.46
CA GLY A 237 4.88 26.33 15.83
C GLY A 237 4.39 27.52 16.64
N MET A 238 4.38 27.40 17.97
CA MET A 238 4.30 28.55 18.89
C MET A 238 5.13 28.25 20.14
N PRO A 239 5.67 29.25 20.85
CA PRO A 239 6.14 30.58 20.47
C PRO A 239 7.68 30.71 20.51
#